data_AF-A0A957ZKU3-F1
#
_entry.id   AF-A0A957ZKU3-F1
#
_cell.length_a   1.000
_cell.length_b   1.000
_cell.length_c   1.000
_cell.angle_alpha   90.00
_cell.angle_beta   90.00
_cell.angle_gamma   90.00
#
_symmetry.space_group_name_H-M   'P 1'
#
loop_
_entity.id
_entity.type
_entity.pdbx_description
1 polymer ?
#
loop_
_entity_poly.entity_id
_entity_poly.type
_entity_poly.pdbx_seq_one_letter_code
_entity_poly.pdbx_strand_id
1 'polypeptide(L)'
;MPTPTPAPIVVYVSGAVNAPGTVTLPPDARIADAIAAAGGLAAGADAALVNQAERLFDGAQVHVPVAGAVVSAAAPAAGLSGLLPTPTPATRSTGIDIAGGALIELNTATQAELESLPGIGASKA
;
A
#
# COMPACT_ATOMS: atom_id res chain seq x y z
N MET A 1 -33.34 -7.80 17.63
CA MET A 1 -32.33 -6.85 17.11
C MET A 1 -32.79 -6.41 15.74
N PRO A 2 -32.87 -5.11 15.40
CA PRO A 2 -33.16 -4.70 14.03
C PRO A 2 -31.99 -5.13 13.13
N THR A 3 -32.30 -5.86 12.06
CA THR A 3 -31.31 -6.22 11.04
C THR A 3 -30.99 -4.95 10.24
N PRO A 4 -29.70 -4.58 10.06
CA PRO A 4 -29.35 -3.44 9.21
C PRO A 4 -29.92 -3.68 7.82
N THR A 5 -30.77 -2.76 7.36
CA THR A 5 -31.31 -2.81 6.00
C THR A 5 -30.17 -2.47 5.04
N PRO A 6 -29.82 -3.34 4.08
CA PRO A 6 -28.71 -3.09 3.18
C PRO A 6 -28.99 -1.83 2.33
N ALA A 7 -28.18 -0.79 2.50
CA ALA A 7 -28.28 0.44 1.72
C ALA A 7 -27.47 0.32 0.42
N PRO A 8 -27.91 0.95 -0.69
CA PRO A 8 -27.12 1.01 -1.91
C PRO A 8 -25.82 1.79 -1.66
N ILE A 9 -24.76 1.40 -2.35
CA ILE A 9 -23.43 2.02 -2.26
C ILE A 9 -23.17 2.89 -3.48
N VAL A 10 -22.44 3.98 -3.31
CA VAL A 10 -21.99 4.86 -4.39
C VAL A 10 -20.49 4.68 -4.59
N VAL A 11 -20.10 4.36 -5.82
CA VAL A 11 -18.69 4.08 -6.17
C VAL A 11 -18.30 4.97 -7.34
N TYR A 12 -17.09 5.52 -7.30
CA TYR A 12 -16.53 6.30 -8.39
C TYR A 12 -15.68 5.44 -9.31
N VAL A 13 -16.01 5.36 -10.59
CA VAL A 13 -15.27 4.61 -11.61
C VAL A 13 -14.55 5.58 -12.54
N SER A 14 -13.25 5.36 -12.73
CA SER A 14 -12.38 6.23 -13.53
C SER A 14 -11.43 5.43 -14.41
N GLY A 15 -10.85 6.06 -15.43
CA GLY A 15 -9.87 5.45 -16.32
C GLY A 15 -10.47 4.92 -17.62
N ALA A 16 -10.01 3.76 -18.06
CA ALA A 16 -10.35 3.14 -19.34
C ALA A 16 -11.72 2.43 -19.32
N VAL A 17 -12.78 3.16 -19.01
CA VAL A 17 -14.18 2.71 -19.05
C VAL A 17 -14.99 3.58 -20.00
N ASN A 18 -16.10 3.04 -20.52
CA ASN A 18 -16.91 3.77 -21.52
C ASN A 18 -17.59 5.03 -20.94
N ALA A 19 -18.03 4.97 -19.68
CA ALA A 19 -18.64 6.09 -18.97
C ALA A 19 -18.02 6.26 -17.58
N PRO A 20 -16.91 7.01 -17.45
CA PRO A 20 -16.34 7.34 -16.13
C PRO A 20 -17.30 8.25 -15.36
N GLY A 21 -17.41 8.03 -14.05
CA GLY A 21 -18.36 8.73 -13.19
C GLY A 21 -18.71 7.94 -11.93
N THR A 22 -19.64 8.48 -11.15
CA THR A 22 -20.20 7.78 -9.99
C THR A 22 -21.36 6.88 -10.42
N VAL A 23 -21.38 5.66 -9.88
CA VAL A 23 -22.44 4.67 -10.10
C VAL A 23 -23.01 4.22 -8.76
N THR A 24 -24.32 3.96 -8.73
CA THR A 24 -25.00 3.41 -7.56
C THR A 24 -25.21 1.92 -7.76
N LEU A 25 -24.74 1.12 -6.80
CA LEU A 25 -24.73 -0.33 -6.86
C LEU A 25 -25.43 -0.93 -5.63
N PRO A 26 -25.93 -2.17 -5.73
CA PRO A 26 -26.42 -2.89 -4.56
C PRO A 26 -25.29 -3.07 -3.53
N PRO A 27 -25.64 -3.22 -2.24
CA PRO A 27 -24.68 -3.61 -1.22
C PRO A 27 -24.03 -4.95 -1.59
N ASP A 28 -22.77 -5.12 -1.24
CA ASP A 28 -21.92 -6.27 -1.60
C ASP A 28 -21.58 -6.40 -3.10
N ALA A 29 -21.84 -5.38 -3.92
CA ALA A 29 -21.38 -5.34 -5.31
C ALA A 29 -19.86 -5.47 -5.43
N ARG A 30 -19.41 -6.02 -6.55
CA ARG A 30 -17.98 -6.19 -6.85
C ARG A 30 -17.49 -5.19 -7.89
N ILE A 31 -16.17 -5.10 -8.04
CA ILE A 31 -15.55 -4.27 -9.07
C ILE A 31 -16.08 -4.59 -10.47
N ALA A 32 -16.34 -5.86 -10.79
CA ALA A 32 -16.96 -6.25 -12.05
C ALA A 32 -18.32 -5.57 -12.29
N ASP A 33 -19.16 -5.48 -11.25
CA ASP A 33 -20.50 -4.87 -11.33
C ASP A 33 -20.39 -3.35 -11.55
N ALA A 34 -19.41 -2.70 -10.92
CA ALA A 34 -19.13 -1.28 -11.12
C ALA A 34 -18.66 -0.98 -12.54
N ILE A 35 -17.79 -1.81 -13.10
CA ILE A 35 -17.33 -1.68 -14.49
C ILE A 35 -18.48 -1.89 -15.47
N ALA A 36 -19.33 -2.89 -15.23
CA ALA A 36 -20.52 -3.12 -16.04
C ALA A 36 -21.49 -1.93 -15.99
N ALA A 37 -21.72 -1.37 -14.79
CA ALA A 37 -22.56 -0.17 -14.60
C ALA A 37 -21.95 1.08 -15.25
N ALA A 38 -20.62 1.18 -15.34
CA ALA A 38 -19.90 2.22 -16.06
C ALA A 38 -19.87 2.02 -17.59
N GLY A 39 -20.71 1.13 -18.12
CA GLY A 39 -20.82 0.87 -19.56
C GLY A 39 -19.78 -0.10 -20.11
N GLY A 40 -19.04 -0.78 -19.23
CA GLY A 40 -17.99 -1.73 -19.60
C GLY A 40 -16.62 -1.09 -19.85
N LEU A 41 -15.67 -1.97 -20.16
CA LEU A 41 -14.28 -1.63 -20.44
C LEU A 41 -14.15 -0.93 -21.80
N ALA A 42 -13.33 0.12 -21.87
CA ALA A 42 -13.01 0.80 -23.12
C ALA A 42 -12.04 -0.04 -23.98
N ALA A 43 -11.92 0.30 -25.27
CA ALA A 43 -10.94 -0.33 -26.16
C ALA A 43 -9.52 -0.04 -25.66
N GLY A 44 -8.84 -1.09 -25.20
CA GLY A 44 -7.51 -0.99 -24.60
C GLY A 44 -7.53 -0.79 -23.08
N ALA A 45 -8.61 -1.10 -22.37
CA ALA A 45 -8.56 -1.23 -20.91
C ALA A 45 -7.85 -2.52 -20.50
N ASP A 46 -7.04 -2.47 -19.43
CA ASP A 46 -6.42 -3.66 -18.85
C ASP A 46 -7.17 -4.09 -17.58
N ALA A 47 -8.12 -4.99 -17.76
CA ALA A 47 -8.90 -5.55 -16.67
C ALA A 47 -8.16 -6.66 -15.88
N ALA A 48 -6.97 -7.08 -16.33
CA ALA A 48 -6.14 -8.03 -15.59
C ALA A 48 -5.37 -7.33 -14.45
N LEU A 49 -5.15 -6.02 -14.56
CA LEU A 49 -4.53 -5.20 -13.52
C LEU A 49 -5.49 -4.82 -12.39
N VAL A 50 -6.77 -5.15 -12.51
CA VAL A 50 -7.79 -4.85 -11.51
C VAL A 50 -8.40 -6.14 -10.97
N ASN A 51 -8.53 -6.25 -9.65
CA ASN A 51 -9.17 -7.39 -9.01
C ASN A 51 -10.70 -7.32 -9.16
N GLN A 52 -11.23 -7.79 -10.29
CA GLN A 52 -12.66 -7.75 -10.60
C GLN A 52 -13.55 -8.49 -9.56
N ALA A 53 -12.98 -9.42 -8.80
CA ALA A 53 -13.67 -10.15 -7.76
C ALA A 53 -13.71 -9.41 -6.42
N GLU A 54 -13.04 -8.27 -6.27
CA GLU A 54 -13.03 -7.52 -5.02
C GLU A 54 -14.41 -6.95 -4.70
N ARG A 55 -14.79 -7.01 -3.42
CA ARG A 55 -16.03 -6.40 -2.93
C ARG A 55 -15.84 -4.90 -2.76
N LEU A 56 -16.87 -4.14 -3.10
CA LEU A 56 -16.90 -2.70 -2.96
C LEU A 56 -17.63 -2.28 -1.68
N PHE A 57 -17.24 -1.12 -1.17
CA PHE A 57 -17.90 -0.42 -0.07
C PHE A 57 -18.33 0.97 -0.54
N ASP A 58 -19.21 1.62 0.23
CA ASP A 58 -19.68 2.96 -0.09
C ASP A 58 -18.54 3.98 -0.09
N GLY A 59 -18.48 4.82 -1.13
CA GLY A 59 -17.40 5.77 -1.35
C GLY A 59 -16.12 5.16 -1.93
N ALA A 60 -16.12 3.89 -2.34
CA ALA A 60 -14.97 3.29 -2.99
C ALA A 60 -14.65 3.94 -4.35
N GLN A 61 -13.38 3.90 -4.74
CA GLN A 61 -12.91 4.34 -6.05
C GLN A 61 -12.29 3.17 -6.81
N VAL A 62 -12.74 2.98 -8.05
CA VAL A 62 -12.19 2.02 -8.99
C VAL A 62 -11.49 2.78 -10.11
N HIS A 63 -10.20 2.49 -10.29
CA HIS A 63 -9.42 3.02 -11.41
C HIS A 63 -9.05 1.88 -12.36
N VAL A 64 -9.48 1.98 -13.62
CA VAL A 64 -9.16 1.01 -14.66
C VAL A 64 -8.01 1.54 -15.52
N PRO A 65 -6.83 0.92 -15.49
CA PRO A 65 -5.70 1.36 -16.30
C PRO A 65 -5.91 1.02 -17.79
N VAL A 66 -5.22 1.76 -18.66
CA VAL A 66 -5.16 1.48 -20.10
C VAL A 66 -4.05 0.43 -20.34
N ALA A 67 -4.36 -0.65 -21.05
CA ALA A 67 -3.42 -1.66 -21.52
C ALA A 67 -2.30 -1.01 -22.35
N GLY A 68 -1.06 -1.25 -21.92
CA GLY A 68 0.11 -0.66 -22.57
C GLY A 68 0.36 0.82 -22.22
N ALA A 69 -0.44 1.44 -21.33
CA ALA A 69 0.05 2.60 -20.61
C ALA A 69 1.20 2.10 -19.72
N VAL A 70 2.42 2.35 -20.19
CA VAL A 70 3.56 2.42 -19.30
C VAL A 70 3.19 3.45 -18.24
N VAL A 71 2.71 2.98 -17.09
CA VAL A 71 2.83 3.74 -15.86
C VAL A 71 4.33 3.90 -15.69
N SER A 72 4.86 4.96 -16.28
CA SER A 72 6.06 5.61 -15.78
C SER A 72 5.74 5.81 -14.32
N ALA A 73 6.27 4.91 -13.49
CA ALA A 73 6.21 5.03 -12.06
C ALA A 73 6.97 6.31 -11.73
N ALA A 74 6.27 7.44 -11.79
CA ALA A 74 6.60 8.60 -11.00
C ALA A 74 6.33 8.19 -9.56
N ALA A 75 7.24 7.38 -9.02
CA ALA A 75 7.51 7.33 -7.61
C ALA A 75 7.62 8.79 -7.14
N PRO A 76 6.99 9.17 -6.02
CA PRO A 76 7.29 10.47 -5.45
C PRO A 76 8.79 10.49 -5.15
N ALA A 77 9.49 11.46 -5.74
CA ALA A 77 10.90 11.68 -5.50
C ALA A 77 11.11 11.95 -3.99
N ALA A 78 11.54 10.93 -3.26
CA ALA A 78 12.29 11.10 -2.02
C ALA A 78 13.74 10.73 -2.36
N GLY A 79 14.60 11.75 -2.33
CA GLY A 79 15.80 11.85 -3.13
C GLY A 79 16.91 10.83 -2.87
N LEU A 80 17.63 10.53 -3.94
CA LEU A 80 19.09 10.45 -3.91
C LEU A 80 19.63 10.82 -5.29
N SER A 81 19.98 12.09 -5.46
CA SER A 81 20.96 12.52 -6.45
C SER A 81 22.23 11.69 -6.30
N GLY A 82 22.73 11.09 -7.38
CA GLY A 82 24.08 10.53 -7.37
C GLY A 82 24.41 9.52 -8.45
N LEU A 83 24.46 9.95 -9.71
CA LEU A 83 25.47 9.60 -10.73
C LEU A 83 25.89 8.12 -10.90
N LEU A 84 25.46 7.55 -12.04
CA LEU A 84 26.15 6.67 -13.01
C LEU A 84 27.27 5.69 -12.55
N PRO A 85 27.31 4.44 -13.08
CA PRO A 85 28.17 3.37 -12.57
C PRO A 85 29.62 3.45 -13.03
N THR A 86 30.56 3.04 -12.17
CA THR A 86 31.90 2.59 -12.56
C THR A 86 32.44 1.59 -11.51
N PRO A 87 32.95 0.42 -11.91
CA PRO A 87 33.50 -0.58 -10.99
C PRO A 87 34.99 -0.32 -10.71
N THR A 88 35.35 -0.11 -9.44
CA THR A 88 36.74 -0.25 -8.97
C THR A 88 36.76 -0.67 -7.50
N PRO A 89 37.54 -1.70 -7.11
CA PRO A 89 37.53 -2.22 -5.75
C PRO A 89 38.48 -1.41 -4.88
N ALA A 90 37.98 -0.82 -3.80
CA ALA A 90 38.83 -0.20 -2.79
C ALA A 90 38.22 -0.30 -1.40
N THR A 91 38.87 -1.16 -0.63
CA THR A 91 39.27 -0.94 0.77
C THR A 91 38.19 -1.04 1.85
N ARG A 92 38.39 -2.09 2.67
CA ARG A 92 37.87 -2.23 4.03
C ARG A 92 38.10 -0.94 4.82
N SER A 93 37.03 -0.39 5.38
CA SER A 93 37.11 0.46 6.56
C SER A 93 36.34 -0.20 7.69
N THR A 94 37.11 -0.54 8.70
CA THR A 94 36.76 -1.16 9.97
C THR A 94 36.05 -0.15 10.87
N GLY A 95 35.04 -0.62 11.62
CA GLY A 95 34.43 0.10 12.75
C GLY A 95 32.96 0.43 12.48
N ILE A 96 31.97 -0.03 13.25
CA ILE A 96 31.98 -0.45 14.65
C ILE A 96 31.17 -1.74 14.77
N ASP A 97 31.88 -2.83 14.98
CA ASP A 97 31.42 -4.01 15.68
C ASP A 97 31.00 -3.62 17.10
N ILE A 98 29.71 -3.29 17.29
CA ILE A 98 29.08 -3.46 18.61
C ILE A 98 28.86 -4.95 18.83
N ALA A 99 29.95 -5.65 19.10
CA ALA A 99 29.91 -6.98 19.68
C ALA A 99 29.15 -6.90 21.01
N GLY A 100 27.99 -7.58 21.08
CA GLY A 100 27.39 -8.00 22.34
C GLY A 100 26.13 -7.26 22.81
N GLY A 101 25.47 -6.45 21.98
CA GLY A 101 24.13 -5.95 22.30
C GLY A 101 23.06 -6.93 21.81
N ALA A 102 22.69 -7.91 22.63
CA ALA A 102 21.49 -8.70 22.37
C ALA A 102 20.32 -7.73 22.15
N LEU A 103 19.68 -7.79 20.98
CA LEU A 103 18.47 -7.03 20.69
C LEU A 103 17.39 -7.53 21.64
N ILE A 104 17.20 -6.79 22.73
CA ILE A 104 16.22 -7.13 23.77
C ILE A 104 14.85 -6.69 23.27
N GLU A 105 13.96 -7.65 23.04
CA GLU A 105 12.60 -7.39 22.59
C GLU A 105 11.76 -6.80 23.73
N LEU A 106 11.34 -5.54 23.58
CA LEU A 106 10.60 -4.75 24.57
C LEU A 106 9.33 -5.44 25.10
N ASN A 107 8.71 -6.32 24.31
CA ASN A 107 7.46 -6.98 24.65
C ASN A 107 7.66 -8.29 25.46
N THR A 108 8.89 -8.80 25.53
CA THR A 108 9.22 -10.11 26.14
C THR A 108 10.38 -10.05 27.12
N ALA A 109 11.11 -8.93 27.15
CA ALA A 109 12.21 -8.69 28.07
C ALA A 109 11.75 -8.67 29.54
N THR A 110 12.55 -9.27 30.41
CA THR A 110 12.35 -9.18 31.85
C THR A 110 12.90 -7.84 32.40
N GLN A 111 12.40 -7.40 33.56
CA GLN A 111 12.77 -6.11 34.13
C GLN A 111 14.29 -5.92 34.32
N ALA A 112 14.98 -6.98 34.75
CA ALA A 112 16.43 -6.96 34.95
C ALA A 112 17.23 -6.76 33.64
N GLU A 113 16.67 -7.15 32.49
CA GLU A 113 17.31 -7.01 31.18
C GLU A 113 17.13 -5.60 30.62
N LEU A 114 15.98 -4.98 30.88
CA LEU A 114 15.75 -3.57 30.56
C LEU A 114 16.66 -2.66 31.40
N GLU A 115 16.87 -3.01 32.67
CA GLU A 115 17.74 -2.29 33.63
C GLU A 115 19.25 -2.35 33.28
N SER A 116 19.65 -3.26 32.39
CA SER A 116 21.05 -3.43 31.96
C SER A 116 21.40 -2.68 30.66
N LEU A 117 20.45 -1.98 30.03
CA LEU A 117 20.70 -1.27 28.78
C LEU A 117 21.55 0.00 29.01
N PRO A 118 22.62 0.24 28.21
CA PRO A 118 23.44 1.43 28.36
C PRO A 118 22.63 2.70 28.01
N GLY A 119 22.42 3.58 28.99
CA GLY A 119 21.66 4.82 28.83
C GLY A 119 20.41 4.95 29.70
N ILE A 120 19.95 3.86 30.34
CA ILE A 120 18.95 3.92 31.41
C ILE A 120 19.67 3.75 32.75
N GLY A 121 20.23 4.85 33.25
CA GLY A 121 20.60 4.91 34.67
C GLY A 121 19.32 5.05 35.49
N ALA A 122 19.27 4.40 36.66
CA ALA A 122 18.17 4.44 37.63
C ALA A 122 17.63 5.87 37.81
N SER A 123 16.63 6.21 36.99
CA SER A 123 15.94 7.48 37.06
C SER A 123 14.63 7.18 37.77
N LYS A 124 14.75 7.20 39.10
CA LYS A 124 13.69 7.55 40.05
C LYS A 124 12.66 6.47 40.36
N ALA A 125 13.02 5.59 41.29
CA ALA A 125 12.18 5.16 42.42
C ALA A 125 13.08 4.64 43.54
#